data_AF-A0A349WFM1-F1
#
_entry.id   AF-A0A349WFM1-F1
#
_cell.length_a   1.000
_cell.length_b   1.000
_cell.length_c   1.000
_cell.angle_alpha   90.00
_cell.angle_beta   90.00
_cell.angle_gamma   90.00
#
_symmetry.space_group_name_H-M   'P 1'
#
loop_
_entity.id
_entity.type
_entity.pdbx_description
1 polymer ?
#
loop_
_entity_poly.entity_id
_entity_poly.type
_entity_poly.pdbx_seq_one_letter_code
_entity_poly.pdbx_strand_id
1 'polypeptide(L)' 'MNNRYVVIMAGGRGERFWPQSRLKRPKHLLPIVGDSA' A
#
# COMPACT_ATOMS: atom_id res chain seq x y z
N MET A 1 -13.42 -7.12 -29.69
CA MET A 1 -12.43 -7.35 -28.62
C MET A 1 -12.59 -6.24 -27.58
N ASN A 2 -13.01 -6.56 -26.36
CA ASN A 2 -13.13 -5.57 -25.28
C ASN A 2 -11.99 -5.79 -24.28
N ASN A 3 -10.87 -5.13 -24.50
CA ASN A 3 -9.79 -5.12 -23.53
C ASN A 3 -10.18 -4.25 -22.34
N ARG A 4 -10.17 -4.85 -21.15
CA ARG A 4 -10.41 -4.14 -19.89
C ARG A 4 -9.08 -3.89 -19.19
N TYR A 5 -8.86 -2.63 -18.84
CA TYR A 5 -7.72 -2.21 -18.05
C TYR A 5 -8.20 -1.80 -16.67
N VAL A 6 -7.37 -2.05 -15.66
CA VAL A 6 -7.62 -1.64 -14.27
C VAL A 6 -6.39 -0.91 -13.78
N VAL A 7 -6.61 0.17 -13.03
CA VAL A 7 -5.56 0.95 -12.38
C VAL A 7 -5.81 0.96 -10.89
N ILE A 8 -4.78 0.64 -10.11
CA ILE A 8 -4.81 0.71 -8.64
C ILE A 8 -3.96 1.90 -8.22
N MET A 9 -4.59 2.91 -7.61
CA MET A 9 -3.85 4.03 -7.02
C MET A 9 -3.28 3.61 -5.66
N ALA A 10 -1.96 3.52 -5.55
CA ALA A 10 -1.23 3.14 -4.34
C ALA A 10 -0.48 4.33 -3.71
N GLY A 11 -1.18 5.45 -3.48
CA GLY A 11 -0.63 6.71 -2.94
C GLY A 11 -1.11 7.09 -1.53
N GLY A 12 -0.53 8.16 -0.97
CA GLY A 12 -0.85 8.70 0.36
C GLY A 12 0.12 8.27 1.46
N ARG A 13 0.41 9.20 2.39
CA ARG A 13 1.54 9.14 3.34
C ARG A 13 1.43 8.05 4.43
N GLY A 14 0.21 7.60 4.73
CA GLY A 14 0.00 6.51 5.69
C GLY A 14 0.25 6.89 7.15
N GLU A 15 0.01 8.15 7.52
CA GLU A 15 0.32 8.68 8.86
C GLU A 15 -0.38 7.93 10.01
N ARG A 16 -1.57 7.38 9.76
CA ARG A 16 -2.30 6.52 10.71
C ARG A 16 -1.58 5.21 11.06
N PHE A 17 -0.67 4.77 10.20
CA PHE A 17 0.17 3.58 10.40
C PHE A 17 1.57 3.95 10.89
N TRP A 18 1.80 5.16 11.40
CA TRP A 18 3.04 5.51 12.06
C TRP A 18 3.17 4.70 13.38
N PRO A 19 4.34 4.16 13.75
CA PRO A 19 5.65 4.34 13.11
C PRO A 19 5.99 3.39 11.94
N GLN A 20 5.13 2.44 11.60
CA GLN A 20 5.40 1.43 10.58
C GLN A 20 5.48 2.01 9.16
N SER A 21 4.59 2.95 8.81
CA SER A 21 4.66 3.69 7.54
C SER A 21 5.72 4.79 7.61
N ARG A 22 6.61 4.80 6.61
CA ARG A 22 7.70 5.77 6.43
C ARG A 22 7.85 6.09 4.94
N LEU A 23 8.60 7.14 4.61
CA LEU A 23 8.94 7.45 3.20
C LEU A 23 9.59 6.25 2.49
N LYS A 24 10.46 5.50 3.19
CA LYS A 24 11.13 4.30 2.67
C LYS A 24 10.28 3.02 2.69
N ARG A 25 9.17 2.99 3.44
CA ARG A 25 8.26 1.84 3.60
C ARG A 25 6.81 2.35 3.67
N PRO A 26 6.17 2.66 2.52
CA PRO A 26 4.83 3.25 2.45
C PRO A 26 3.71 2.27 2.81
N LYS A 27 2.52 2.79 3.14
CA LYS A 27 1.38 2.02 3.69
C LYS A 27 0.98 0.78 2.88
N HIS A 28 1.01 0.82 1.55
CA HIS A 28 0.56 -0.29 0.69
C HIS A 28 1.53 -1.47 0.66
N LEU A 29 2.75 -1.29 1.17
CA LEU A 29 3.75 -2.33 1.29
C LEU A 29 3.82 -2.91 2.71
N LEU A 30 2.97 -2.43 3.62
CA LEU A 30 2.90 -2.98 4.98
C LEU A 30 2.14 -4.31 4.93
N PRO A 31 2.67 -5.38 5.56
CA PRO A 31 1.95 -6.63 5.74
C PRO A 31 0.90 -6.46 6.85
N ILE A 32 -0.22 -5.80 6.51
CA ILE A 32 -1.33 -5.55 7.46
C ILE A 32 -2.08 -6.84 7.80
N VAL A 33 -2.12 -7.78 6.86
CA VAL A 33 -2.68 -9.13 7.00
C VAL A 33 -1.74 -10.13 6.32
N GLY A 34 -1.65 -11.36 6.85
CA GLY A 34 -0.72 -12.40 6.36
C GLY A 34 0.62 -12.45 7.10
N ASP A 35 1.53 -13.32 6.64
CA ASP A 35 2.58 -13.94 7.47
C ASP A 35 3.84 -13.09 7.77
N SER A 36 3.63 -11.93 8.37
CA SER A 36 4.49 -11.28 9.40
C SER A 36 5.25 -10.00 8.99
N ALA A 37 5.46 -9.13 9.99
CA ALA A 37 5.80 -7.69 9.88
C ALA A 37 7.29 -7.31 9.96
#